data_AF-A0A2V5RNY4-F1
#
_entry.id   AF-A0A2V5RNY4-F1
#
_cell.length_a   1.000
_cell.length_b   1.000
_cell.length_c   1.000
_cell.angle_alpha   90.00
_cell.angle_beta   90.00
_cell.angle_gamma   90.00
#
_symmetry.space_group_name_H-M   'P 1'
#
loop_
_entity.id
_entity.type
_entity.pdbx_description
1 polymer ?
#
loop_
_entity_poly.entity_id
_entity_poly.type
_entity_poly.pdbx_seq_one_letter_code
_entity_poly.pdbx_strand_id
1 'polypeptide(L)'
;MKDHNLSANVVSAGQGPHADGSSAQKREETHRGVSGEPGADEPATALAMMHAALESTTDAILVIDEANYVREFNEKYVKFWGIPPHMMISAHASELWNYVSPQLKEAAGYLARVQEIIASAAPETFDVLQLKDGRVFEQNSAIQLIKQRNVGRVWSFRDITQRKRAQDALANEKRVLQEIASGAPLAAVLDVLVRGVEAQSCDGMICTVLVFDEAAQCLRHGAAPSMPAEYNHLVDGVHIGPCVGSCGSAAYKREPVFATDIASDPHWADYVELAATFGLGSCCSTPVFSSDGILLGTVAMYYRRPHEPSAHDRELIRMATHLAGIVIERARAVEQLRVAKVAAEQRAQEIEERDREIRQKNEQMETDLRMATELQQALMPSTYPTFPVDAGAGDTRLRFCHRYLPATLMGGDFFHIARLNEDTAAICICDVMGHGVR
;
A
#
# COMPACT_ATOMS: atom_id res chain seq x y z
N MET A 1 39.29 -11.32 15.50
CA MET A 1 39.69 -11.89 16.80
C MET A 1 38.90 -13.18 16.97
N LYS A 2 39.55 -14.33 16.68
CA LYS A 2 39.12 -15.76 16.77
C LYS A 2 37.90 -16.14 15.91
N ASP A 3 37.96 -16.89 14.80
CA ASP A 3 38.76 -18.03 14.29
C ASP A 3 38.73 -19.32 15.14
N HIS A 4 38.15 -20.39 14.56
CA HIS A 4 38.40 -21.86 14.64
C HIS A 4 37.24 -22.51 13.82
N ASN A 5 37.34 -23.13 12.64
CA ASN A 5 38.28 -23.95 11.85
C ASN A 5 38.42 -25.45 12.25
N LEU A 6 38.28 -26.29 11.20
CA LEU A 6 38.73 -27.70 11.00
C LEU A 6 37.91 -28.85 11.64
N SER A 7 37.75 -30.06 11.07
CA SER A 7 37.88 -30.64 9.71
C SER A 7 37.61 -32.18 9.78
N ALA A 8 37.16 -32.73 8.64
CA ALA A 8 37.18 -34.11 8.09
C ALA A 8 37.88 -35.33 8.78
N ASN A 9 37.26 -36.52 8.62
CA ASN A 9 37.78 -37.83 8.12
C ASN A 9 36.67 -38.93 8.30
N VAL A 10 36.26 -39.81 7.37
CA VAL A 10 36.85 -40.73 6.36
C VAL A 10 37.33 -42.10 6.91
N VAL A 11 36.55 -43.15 6.56
CA VAL A 11 36.87 -44.58 6.21
C VAL A 11 37.22 -45.63 7.29
N SER A 12 36.45 -46.75 7.35
CA SER A 12 36.80 -48.14 6.90
C SER A 12 35.71 -49.14 7.35
N ALA A 13 35.06 -49.92 6.48
CA ALA A 13 35.44 -51.26 5.99
C ALA A 13 35.74 -52.32 7.08
N GLY A 14 34.93 -53.39 7.09
CA GLY A 14 35.15 -54.63 7.84
C GLY A 14 34.36 -55.79 7.23
N GLN A 15 35.08 -56.74 6.60
CA GLN A 15 34.61 -58.04 6.10
C GLN A 15 34.88 -59.15 7.13
N GLY A 16 34.10 -60.24 7.09
CA GLY A 16 34.49 -61.58 7.59
C GLY A 16 33.34 -62.44 8.16
N PRO A 17 33.46 -63.78 8.22
CA PRO A 17 32.87 -64.69 7.22
C PRO A 17 32.21 -66.01 7.73
N HIS A 18 31.69 -66.80 6.77
CA HIS A 18 31.55 -68.28 6.65
C HIS A 18 30.42 -69.11 7.34
N ALA A 19 29.72 -69.90 6.50
CA ALA A 19 29.53 -71.38 6.50
C ALA A 19 28.06 -71.76 6.15
N ASP A 20 27.72 -72.28 4.96
CA ASP A 20 27.91 -73.63 4.35
C ASP A 20 26.81 -74.64 4.71
N GLY A 21 26.20 -75.29 3.70
CA GLY A 21 25.07 -76.22 3.87
C GLY A 21 24.34 -76.60 2.58
N SER A 22 24.90 -77.57 1.87
CA SER A 22 24.39 -78.22 0.65
C SER A 22 23.27 -79.25 0.92
N SER A 23 22.26 -79.32 0.05
CA SER A 23 21.67 -80.60 -0.36
C SER A 23 20.82 -80.45 -1.63
N ALA A 24 21.26 -81.12 -2.69
CA ALA A 24 20.57 -81.28 -3.97
C ALA A 24 19.44 -82.32 -3.89
N GLN A 25 18.35 -82.09 -4.62
CA GLN A 25 17.44 -83.17 -5.01
C GLN A 25 16.90 -82.96 -6.44
N LYS A 26 16.84 -84.09 -7.15
CA LYS A 26 16.71 -84.27 -8.59
C LYS A 26 15.35 -83.85 -9.16
N ARG A 27 15.44 -83.35 -10.39
CA ARG A 27 14.51 -83.46 -11.53
C ARG A 27 13.31 -84.41 -11.36
N GLU A 28 12.12 -83.87 -11.61
CA GLU A 28 11.06 -84.55 -12.35
C GLU A 28 10.41 -83.55 -13.30
N GLU A 29 10.68 -83.75 -14.60
CA GLU A 29 9.95 -83.11 -15.69
C GLU A 29 8.57 -83.76 -15.76
N THR A 30 7.52 -83.00 -15.44
CA THR A 30 6.16 -83.32 -15.89
C THR A 30 5.74 -82.26 -16.90
N HIS A 31 5.92 -82.63 -18.17
CA HIS A 31 5.36 -81.97 -19.32
C HIS A 31 3.83 -82.08 -19.24
N ARG A 32 3.15 -81.08 -18.65
CA ARG A 32 1.73 -80.81 -18.88
C ARG A 32 1.65 -79.59 -19.78
N GLY A 33 1.23 -79.82 -21.03
CA GLY A 33 0.99 -78.76 -21.99
C GLY A 33 0.01 -77.74 -21.42
N VAL A 34 0.46 -76.48 -21.37
CA VAL A 34 -0.43 -75.32 -21.38
C VAL A 34 -0.38 -74.77 -22.79
N SER A 35 -1.18 -75.39 -23.66
CA SER A 35 -1.60 -74.80 -24.90
C SER A 35 -2.61 -73.69 -24.59
N GLY A 36 -2.16 -72.44 -24.74
CA GLY A 36 -2.95 -71.28 -25.18
C GLY A 36 -4.08 -70.78 -24.29
N GLU A 37 -3.87 -69.60 -23.69
CA GLU A 37 -4.67 -68.41 -24.03
C GLU A 37 -3.75 -67.17 -23.94
N PRO A 38 -3.46 -66.47 -25.05
CA PRO A 38 -2.98 -65.10 -24.99
C PRO A 38 -4.18 -64.14 -24.98
N GLY A 39 -4.23 -63.22 -24.01
CA GLY A 39 -4.85 -61.90 -24.24
C GLY A 39 -6.26 -61.63 -23.67
N ALA A 40 -6.60 -62.09 -22.45
CA ALA A 40 -7.77 -61.56 -21.74
C ALA A 40 -7.43 -60.43 -20.73
N ASP A 41 -6.22 -60.42 -20.16
CA ASP A 41 -5.80 -59.43 -19.15
C ASP A 41 -5.16 -58.16 -19.73
N GLU A 42 -4.61 -58.19 -20.95
CA GLU A 42 -4.05 -57.01 -21.62
C GLU A 42 -5.07 -55.88 -21.84
N PRO A 43 -6.30 -56.12 -22.37
CA PRO A 43 -7.27 -55.05 -22.54
C PRO A 43 -7.80 -54.51 -21.21
N ALA A 44 -7.96 -55.36 -20.19
CA ALA A 44 -8.39 -54.93 -18.85
C ALA A 44 -7.31 -54.09 -18.15
N THR A 45 -6.05 -54.50 -18.27
CA THR A 45 -4.90 -53.76 -17.70
C THR A 45 -4.68 -52.43 -18.42
N ALA A 46 -4.79 -52.40 -19.76
CA ALA A 46 -4.68 -51.16 -20.54
C ALA A 46 -5.81 -50.16 -20.21
N LEU A 47 -7.05 -50.65 -20.06
CA LEU A 47 -8.20 -49.84 -19.63
C LEU A 47 -8.01 -49.30 -18.21
N ALA A 48 -7.49 -50.13 -17.29
CA ALA A 48 -7.20 -49.71 -15.92
C ALA A 48 -6.09 -48.64 -15.86
N MET A 49 -5.03 -48.77 -16.67
CA MET A 49 -3.97 -47.76 -16.77
C MET A 49 -4.47 -46.44 -17.38
N MET A 50 -5.36 -46.50 -18.37
CA MET A 50 -5.97 -45.32 -18.97
C MET A 50 -6.85 -44.57 -17.97
N HIS A 51 -7.72 -45.28 -17.24
CA HIS A 51 -8.50 -44.68 -16.14
C HIS A 51 -7.61 -44.09 -15.04
N ALA A 52 -6.56 -44.81 -14.61
CA ALA A 52 -5.64 -44.30 -13.59
C ALA A 52 -4.90 -43.03 -14.06
N ALA A 53 -4.52 -42.97 -15.35
CA ALA A 53 -3.91 -41.78 -15.93
C ALA A 53 -4.88 -40.60 -15.91
N LEU A 54 -6.14 -40.79 -16.31
CA LEU A 54 -7.20 -39.77 -16.26
C LEU A 54 -7.51 -39.29 -14.85
N GLU A 55 -7.49 -40.17 -13.84
CA GLU A 55 -7.71 -39.79 -12.44
C GLU A 55 -6.52 -39.01 -11.85
N SER A 56 -5.30 -39.34 -12.29
CA SER A 56 -4.07 -38.71 -11.81
C SER A 56 -3.83 -37.29 -12.35
N THR A 57 -4.58 -36.83 -13.36
CA THR A 57 -4.43 -35.48 -13.91
C THR A 57 -4.93 -34.41 -12.95
N THR A 58 -4.32 -33.22 -12.93
CA THR A 58 -4.86 -32.07 -12.18
C THR A 58 -6.19 -31.56 -12.74
N ASP A 59 -6.44 -31.83 -14.03
CA ASP A 59 -7.58 -31.31 -14.78
C ASP A 59 -8.78 -32.25 -14.65
N ALA A 60 -9.98 -31.67 -14.66
CA ALA A 60 -11.23 -32.39 -14.81
C ALA A 60 -11.40 -32.79 -16.28
N ILE A 61 -11.66 -34.07 -16.56
CA ILE A 61 -11.70 -34.60 -17.92
C ILE A 61 -13.07 -35.22 -18.21
N LEU A 62 -13.59 -34.94 -19.40
CA LEU A 62 -14.78 -35.57 -19.97
C LEU A 62 -14.45 -36.02 -21.40
N VAL A 63 -14.70 -37.29 -21.71
CA VAL A 63 -14.54 -37.88 -23.03
C VAL A 63 -15.91 -38.26 -23.58
N ILE A 64 -16.21 -37.81 -24.79
CA ILE A 64 -17.45 -38.09 -25.51
C ILE A 64 -17.15 -38.78 -26.84
N ASP A 65 -18.08 -39.59 -27.35
CA ASP A 65 -17.96 -40.21 -28.68
C ASP A 65 -18.47 -39.31 -29.82
N GLU A 66 -18.44 -39.82 -31.06
CA GLU A 66 -18.95 -39.14 -32.27
C GLU A 66 -20.43 -38.73 -32.15
N ALA A 67 -21.22 -39.43 -31.32
CA ALA A 67 -22.63 -39.16 -31.08
C ALA A 67 -22.86 -38.31 -29.80
N ASN A 68 -21.79 -37.74 -29.23
CA ASN A 68 -21.78 -36.94 -28.00
C ASN A 68 -22.26 -37.69 -26.73
N TYR A 69 -22.20 -39.02 -26.72
CA TYR A 69 -22.41 -39.78 -25.48
C TYR A 69 -21.13 -39.83 -24.67
N VAL A 70 -21.28 -39.70 -23.35
CA VAL A 70 -20.16 -39.78 -22.41
C VAL A 70 -19.58 -41.19 -22.41
N ARG A 71 -18.28 -41.29 -22.65
CA ARG A 71 -17.50 -42.54 -22.64
C ARG A 71 -16.70 -42.69 -21.36
N GLU A 72 -15.97 -41.64 -21.00
CA GLU A 72 -15.12 -41.63 -19.82
C GLU A 72 -15.13 -40.24 -19.17
N PHE A 73 -14.91 -40.18 -17.86
CA PHE A 73 -14.72 -38.95 -17.11
C PHE A 73 -13.96 -39.28 -15.83
N ASN A 74 -13.30 -38.29 -15.24
CA ASN A 74 -12.67 -38.47 -13.93
C ASN A 74 -13.52 -37.87 -12.80
N GLU A 75 -13.24 -38.27 -11.55
CA GLU A 75 -13.96 -37.75 -10.38
C GLU A 75 -13.91 -36.23 -10.26
N LYS A 76 -12.81 -35.62 -10.74
CA LYS A 76 -12.64 -34.17 -10.72
C LYS A 76 -13.70 -33.47 -11.56
N TYR A 77 -14.09 -34.01 -12.71
CA TYR A 77 -15.14 -33.43 -13.54
C TYR A 77 -16.47 -33.33 -12.79
N VAL A 78 -16.85 -34.41 -12.10
CA VAL A 78 -18.08 -34.46 -11.29
C VAL A 78 -18.00 -33.45 -10.13
N LYS A 79 -16.86 -33.39 -9.44
CA LYS A 79 -16.63 -32.47 -8.31
C LYS A 79 -16.58 -31.00 -8.73
N PHE A 80 -15.91 -30.68 -9.85
CA PHE A 80 -15.77 -29.31 -10.36
C PHE A 80 -17.15 -28.72 -10.69
N TRP A 81 -18.00 -29.51 -11.33
CA TRP A 81 -19.30 -29.03 -11.79
C TRP A 81 -20.45 -29.32 -10.82
N GLY A 82 -20.17 -30.02 -9.71
CA GLY A 82 -21.18 -30.43 -8.74
C GLY A 82 -22.26 -31.30 -9.38
N ILE A 83 -21.90 -32.17 -10.32
CA ILE A 83 -22.84 -33.01 -11.07
C ILE A 83 -23.28 -34.18 -10.18
N PRO A 84 -24.58 -34.44 -10.00
CA PRO A 84 -25.05 -35.63 -9.32
C PRO A 84 -24.57 -36.91 -10.01
N PRO A 85 -23.98 -37.90 -9.31
CA PRO A 85 -23.39 -39.08 -9.94
C PRO A 85 -24.35 -39.88 -10.84
N HIS A 86 -25.65 -39.90 -10.50
CA HIS A 86 -26.67 -40.59 -11.31
C HIS A 86 -26.83 -40.00 -12.71
N MET A 87 -26.50 -38.71 -12.90
CA MET A 87 -26.60 -38.00 -14.16
C MET A 87 -25.48 -38.38 -15.14
N MET A 88 -24.42 -39.03 -14.66
CA MET A 88 -23.31 -39.50 -15.48
C MET A 88 -23.56 -40.89 -16.09
N ILE A 89 -24.61 -41.59 -15.67
CA ILE A 89 -24.95 -42.94 -16.16
C ILE A 89 -25.55 -42.81 -17.55
N SER A 90 -24.82 -43.26 -18.59
CA SER A 90 -25.26 -43.21 -19.99
C SER A 90 -25.66 -41.79 -20.48
N ALA A 91 -24.99 -40.77 -19.93
CA ALA A 91 -25.30 -39.37 -20.20
C ALA A 91 -25.02 -38.99 -21.65
N HIS A 92 -25.94 -38.25 -22.26
CA HIS A 92 -25.65 -37.48 -23.47
C HIS A 92 -25.09 -36.11 -23.05
N ALA A 93 -24.02 -35.64 -23.70
CA ALA A 93 -23.30 -34.45 -23.26
C ALA A 93 -24.17 -33.17 -23.23
N SER A 94 -25.24 -33.10 -24.02
CA SER A 94 -26.21 -32.00 -23.96
C SER A 94 -26.90 -31.86 -22.61
N GLU A 95 -27.17 -32.97 -21.91
CA GLU A 95 -27.77 -32.94 -20.58
C GLU A 95 -26.81 -32.30 -19.58
N LEU A 96 -25.53 -32.66 -19.68
CA LEU A 96 -24.46 -32.07 -18.86
C LEU A 96 -24.28 -30.59 -19.17
N TRP A 97 -24.26 -30.18 -20.44
CA TRP A 97 -24.15 -28.76 -20.81
C TRP A 97 -25.34 -27.93 -20.29
N ASN A 98 -26.54 -28.49 -20.32
CA ASN A 98 -27.74 -27.86 -19.76
C ASN A 98 -27.69 -27.76 -18.22
N TYR A 99 -26.99 -28.68 -17.55
CA TYR A 99 -26.77 -28.62 -16.10
C TYR A 99 -25.66 -27.63 -15.70
N VAL A 100 -24.58 -27.55 -16.46
CA VAL A 100 -23.43 -26.68 -16.12
C VAL A 100 -23.61 -25.24 -16.58
N SER A 101 -24.27 -25.01 -17.72
CA SER A 101 -24.42 -23.67 -18.31
C SER A 101 -25.09 -22.65 -17.38
N PRO A 102 -26.12 -22.98 -16.56
CA PRO A 102 -26.72 -22.02 -15.64
C PRO A 102 -25.79 -21.56 -14.53
N GLN A 103 -24.70 -22.30 -14.25
CA GLN A 103 -23.67 -21.94 -13.28
C GLN A 103 -22.71 -20.87 -13.84
N LEU A 104 -22.64 -20.69 -15.16
CA LEU A 104 -21.79 -19.71 -15.82
C LEU A 104 -22.43 -18.32 -15.86
N LYS A 105 -21.61 -17.27 -15.85
CA LYS A 105 -22.08 -15.89 -16.02
C LYS A 105 -22.76 -15.70 -17.39
N GLU A 106 -22.23 -16.30 -18.45
CA GLU A 106 -22.76 -16.23 -19.82
C GLU A 106 -23.26 -17.60 -20.31
N ALA A 107 -24.36 -18.09 -19.71
CA ALA A 107 -24.92 -19.41 -20.00
C ALA A 107 -25.25 -19.63 -21.50
N ALA A 108 -25.93 -18.66 -22.12
CA ALA A 108 -26.34 -18.77 -23.53
C ALA A 108 -25.15 -18.73 -24.50
N GLY A 109 -24.16 -17.86 -24.23
CA GLY A 109 -22.94 -17.77 -25.02
C GLY A 109 -22.12 -19.06 -24.96
N TYR A 110 -22.02 -19.67 -23.78
CA TYR A 110 -21.37 -20.96 -23.60
C TYR A 110 -22.01 -22.07 -24.45
N LEU A 111 -23.35 -22.22 -24.40
CA LEU A 111 -24.05 -23.25 -25.16
C LEU A 111 -23.88 -23.06 -26.67
N ALA A 112 -23.99 -21.82 -27.16
CA ALA A 112 -23.75 -21.51 -28.57
C ALA A 112 -22.31 -21.85 -29.00
N ARG A 113 -21.33 -21.52 -28.15
CA ARG A 113 -19.92 -21.85 -28.39
C ARG A 113 -19.68 -23.35 -28.45
N VAL A 114 -20.22 -24.12 -27.50
CA VAL A 114 -20.09 -25.59 -27.51
C VAL A 114 -20.71 -26.20 -28.76
N GLN A 115 -21.88 -25.72 -29.20
CA GLN A 115 -22.51 -26.18 -30.43
C GLN A 115 -21.65 -25.89 -31.67
N GLU A 116 -21.06 -24.70 -31.76
CA GLU A 116 -20.13 -24.32 -32.84
C GLU A 116 -18.92 -25.25 -32.89
N ILE A 117 -18.29 -25.53 -31.73
CA ILE A 117 -17.12 -26.40 -31.62
C ILE A 117 -17.41 -27.81 -32.14
N ILE A 118 -18.59 -28.34 -31.79
CA ILE A 118 -19.02 -29.68 -32.22
C ILE A 118 -19.36 -29.69 -33.70
N ALA A 119 -20.13 -28.71 -34.18
CA ALA A 119 -20.55 -28.63 -35.58
C ALA A 119 -19.38 -28.42 -36.54
N SER A 120 -18.39 -27.63 -36.15
CA SER A 120 -17.18 -27.38 -36.94
C SER A 120 -16.14 -28.50 -36.85
N ALA A 121 -16.28 -29.41 -35.87
CA ALA A 121 -15.28 -30.42 -35.53
C ALA A 121 -13.86 -29.81 -35.39
N ALA A 122 -13.77 -28.61 -34.80
CA ALA A 122 -12.50 -27.91 -34.64
C ALA A 122 -11.43 -28.84 -34.00
N PRO A 123 -10.19 -28.90 -34.52
CA PRO A 123 -9.19 -29.83 -34.00
C PRO A 123 -8.91 -29.62 -32.51
N GLU A 124 -8.72 -28.35 -32.12
CA GLU A 124 -8.48 -27.93 -30.75
C GLU A 124 -9.14 -26.57 -30.48
N THR A 125 -9.61 -26.36 -29.26
CA THR A 125 -10.17 -25.08 -28.81
C THR A 125 -9.75 -24.79 -27.37
N PHE A 126 -9.70 -23.50 -27.04
CA PHE A 126 -9.43 -23.00 -25.70
C PHE A 126 -10.43 -21.89 -25.37
N ASP A 127 -11.05 -21.99 -24.20
CA ASP A 127 -11.99 -20.99 -23.68
C ASP A 127 -11.73 -20.78 -22.17
N VAL A 128 -12.08 -19.59 -21.66
CA VAL A 128 -12.03 -19.29 -20.22
C VAL A 128 -13.46 -19.09 -19.72
N LEU A 129 -13.88 -19.92 -18.78
CA LEU A 129 -15.23 -19.96 -18.23
C LEU A 129 -15.25 -19.26 -16.86
N GLN A 130 -16.16 -18.30 -16.70
CA GLN A 130 -16.40 -17.64 -15.42
C GLN A 130 -17.73 -18.11 -14.82
N LEU A 131 -17.67 -18.67 -13.62
CA LEU A 131 -18.83 -19.14 -12.88
C LEU A 131 -19.42 -18.00 -12.04
N LYS A 132 -20.72 -18.10 -11.73
CA LYS A 132 -21.46 -17.14 -10.88
C LYS A 132 -20.94 -17.12 -9.45
N ASP A 133 -20.41 -18.25 -8.97
CA ASP A 133 -19.80 -18.37 -7.64
C ASP A 133 -18.37 -17.78 -7.57
N GLY A 134 -17.84 -17.25 -8.68
CA GLY A 134 -16.53 -16.63 -8.74
C GLY A 134 -15.36 -17.59 -9.01
N ARG A 135 -15.63 -18.86 -9.34
CA ARG A 135 -14.62 -19.77 -9.90
C ARG A 135 -14.33 -19.45 -11.36
N VAL A 136 -13.11 -19.73 -11.79
CA VAL A 136 -12.64 -19.51 -13.17
C VAL A 136 -11.97 -20.78 -13.67
N PHE A 137 -12.51 -21.34 -14.75
CA PHE A 137 -11.99 -22.56 -15.36
C PHE A 137 -11.43 -22.29 -16.75
N GLU A 138 -10.25 -22.82 -17.06
CA GLU A 138 -9.81 -22.98 -18.45
C GLU A 138 -10.43 -24.24 -19.02
N GLN A 139 -11.05 -24.14 -20.19
CA GLN A 139 -11.61 -25.26 -20.94
C GLN A 139 -10.76 -25.46 -22.18
N ASN A 140 -10.15 -26.64 -22.31
CA ASN A 140 -9.60 -27.10 -23.58
C ASN A 140 -10.53 -28.17 -24.16
N SER A 141 -10.62 -28.22 -25.49
CA SER A 141 -11.27 -29.35 -26.16
C SER A 141 -10.46 -29.79 -27.37
N ALA A 142 -10.36 -31.10 -27.60
CA ALA A 142 -9.64 -31.66 -28.73
C ALA A 142 -10.34 -32.91 -29.27
N ILE A 143 -10.35 -33.09 -30.60
CA ILE A 143 -10.87 -34.32 -31.21
C ILE A 143 -9.92 -35.50 -30.95
N GLN A 144 -10.49 -36.70 -30.81
CA GLN A 144 -9.71 -37.93 -30.74
C GLN A 144 -9.62 -38.56 -32.12
N LEU A 145 -8.39 -38.74 -32.61
CA LEU A 145 -8.13 -39.39 -33.90
C LEU A 145 -7.56 -40.79 -33.69
N ILE A 146 -8.28 -41.82 -34.14
CA ILE A 146 -7.75 -43.19 -34.24
C ILE A 146 -7.66 -43.55 -35.72
N LYS A 147 -6.45 -43.89 -36.19
CA LYS A 147 -6.19 -44.20 -37.61
C LYS A 147 -6.73 -43.13 -38.57
N GLN A 148 -6.55 -41.84 -38.24
CA GLN A 148 -7.04 -40.68 -39.00
C GLN A 148 -8.57 -40.54 -39.07
N ARG A 149 -9.33 -41.28 -38.25
CA ARG A 149 -10.77 -41.11 -38.07
C ARG A 149 -11.05 -40.44 -36.74
N ASN A 150 -11.89 -39.39 -36.76
CA ASN A 150 -12.44 -38.79 -35.55
C ASN A 150 -13.36 -39.80 -34.86
N VAL A 151 -13.03 -40.20 -33.64
CA VAL A 151 -13.81 -41.17 -32.85
C VAL A 151 -14.51 -40.54 -31.64
N GLY A 152 -14.34 -39.23 -31.42
CA GLY A 152 -14.86 -38.55 -30.24
C GLY A 152 -14.12 -37.26 -29.91
N ARG A 153 -14.38 -36.72 -28.73
CA ARG A 153 -13.79 -35.47 -28.26
C ARG A 153 -13.45 -35.55 -26.77
N VAL A 154 -12.30 -35.00 -26.39
CA VAL A 154 -11.94 -34.79 -24.99
C VAL A 154 -12.17 -33.33 -24.64
N TRP A 155 -12.77 -33.11 -23.48
CA TRP A 155 -12.85 -31.82 -22.80
C TRP A 155 -12.01 -31.89 -21.54
N SER A 156 -11.14 -30.91 -21.33
CA SER A 156 -10.41 -30.76 -20.08
C SER A 156 -10.68 -29.41 -19.45
N PHE A 157 -10.84 -29.40 -18.13
CA PHE A 157 -11.16 -28.23 -17.34
C PHE A 157 -10.12 -28.06 -16.25
N ARG A 158 -9.44 -26.92 -16.22
CA ARG A 158 -8.47 -26.58 -15.19
C ARG A 158 -8.98 -25.45 -14.33
N ASP A 159 -9.02 -25.67 -13.02
CA ASP A 159 -9.33 -24.60 -12.07
C ASP A 159 -8.15 -23.63 -11.97
N ILE A 160 -8.34 -22.42 -12.46
CA ILE A 160 -7.35 -21.34 -12.41
C ILE A 160 -7.77 -20.21 -11.47
N THR A 161 -8.77 -20.45 -10.61
CA THR A 161 -9.40 -19.43 -9.75
C THR A 161 -8.36 -18.70 -8.91
N GLN A 162 -7.51 -19.44 -8.17
CA GLN A 162 -6.48 -18.84 -7.32
C GLN A 162 -5.45 -18.05 -8.13
N ARG A 163 -4.99 -18.62 -9.25
CA ARG A 163 -4.02 -17.96 -10.14
C ARG A 163 -4.59 -16.66 -10.71
N LYS A 164 -5.85 -16.68 -11.15
CA LYS A 164 -6.53 -15.52 -11.73
C LYS A 164 -6.77 -14.43 -10.68
N ARG A 165 -7.21 -14.81 -9.47
CA ARG A 165 -7.35 -13.88 -8.33
C ARG A 165 -6.03 -13.21 -7.96
N ALA A 166 -4.93 -13.97 -7.87
CA ALA A 166 -3.62 -13.40 -7.58
C ALA A 166 -3.14 -12.43 -8.67
N GLN A 167 -3.40 -12.75 -9.94
CA GLN A 167 -3.10 -11.86 -11.07
C GLN A 167 -3.92 -10.56 -11.03
N ASP A 168 -5.22 -10.67 -10.75
CA ASP A 168 -6.12 -9.52 -10.70
C ASP A 168 -5.82 -8.63 -9.48
N ALA A 169 -5.47 -9.23 -8.33
CA ALA A 169 -4.99 -8.51 -7.14
C ALA A 169 -3.71 -7.71 -7.44
N LEU A 170 -2.70 -8.35 -8.06
CA LEU A 170 -1.46 -7.69 -8.44
C LEU A 170 -1.69 -6.56 -9.47
N ALA A 171 -2.60 -6.79 -10.44
CA ALA A 171 -2.96 -5.78 -11.42
C ALA A 171 -3.64 -4.57 -10.76
N ASN A 172 -4.53 -4.80 -9.78
CA ASN A 172 -5.16 -3.74 -9.02
C ASN A 172 -4.15 -2.93 -8.19
N GLU A 173 -3.29 -3.62 -7.44
CA GLU A 173 -2.21 -2.99 -6.66
C GLU A 173 -1.33 -2.12 -7.56
N LYS A 174 -0.91 -2.64 -8.71
CA LYS A 174 -0.13 -1.87 -9.68
C LYS A 174 -0.86 -0.61 -10.16
N ARG A 175 -2.16 -0.68 -10.45
CA ARG A 175 -2.94 0.49 -10.87
C ARG A 175 -3.01 1.55 -9.77
N VAL A 176 -3.26 1.13 -8.53
CA VAL A 176 -3.26 2.03 -7.36
C VAL A 176 -1.90 2.71 -7.21
N LEU A 177 -0.80 1.95 -7.26
CA LEU A 177 0.56 2.49 -7.16
C LEU A 177 0.92 3.43 -8.32
N GLN A 178 0.36 3.23 -9.52
CA GLN A 178 0.53 4.13 -10.65
C GLN A 178 -0.20 5.47 -10.45
N GLU A 179 -1.43 5.46 -9.94
CA GLU A 179 -2.19 6.68 -9.61
C GLU A 179 -1.54 7.46 -8.46
N ILE A 180 -0.97 6.72 -7.51
CA ILE A 180 -0.06 7.30 -6.53
C ILE A 180 1.08 8.00 -7.28
N ALA A 181 1.88 7.27 -8.05
CA ALA A 181 3.07 7.83 -8.71
C ALA A 181 2.78 9.05 -9.61
N SER A 182 1.60 9.11 -10.26
CA SER A 182 1.18 10.24 -11.10
C SER A 182 0.83 11.51 -10.32
N GLY A 183 0.70 11.43 -9.00
CA GLY A 183 0.28 12.54 -8.14
C GLY A 183 -1.22 12.80 -8.16
N ALA A 184 -2.04 11.78 -8.48
CA ALA A 184 -3.49 11.91 -8.48
C ALA A 184 -4.04 12.28 -7.09
N PRO A 185 -5.17 13.00 -7.01
CA PRO A 185 -5.81 13.34 -5.75
C PRO A 185 -6.20 12.10 -4.94
N LEU A 186 -6.13 12.19 -3.60
CA LEU A 186 -6.43 11.09 -2.67
C LEU A 186 -7.73 10.36 -3.01
N ALA A 187 -8.83 11.10 -3.25
CA ALA A 187 -10.13 10.53 -3.58
C ALA A 187 -10.11 9.69 -4.87
N ALA A 188 -9.37 10.12 -5.91
CA ALA A 188 -9.26 9.39 -7.17
C ALA A 188 -8.48 8.07 -7.00
N VAL A 189 -7.39 8.09 -6.21
CA VAL A 189 -6.61 6.89 -5.92
C VAL A 189 -7.43 5.89 -5.10
N LEU A 190 -8.17 6.37 -4.10
CA LEU A 190 -9.06 5.52 -3.29
C LEU A 190 -10.23 4.96 -4.11
N ASP A 191 -10.77 5.71 -5.08
CA ASP A 191 -11.80 5.22 -6.00
C ASP A 191 -11.31 4.04 -6.84
N VAL A 192 -10.09 4.14 -7.41
CA VAL A 192 -9.45 3.04 -8.14
C VAL A 192 -9.27 1.81 -7.25
N LEU A 193 -8.80 2.01 -6.01
CA LEU A 193 -8.67 0.94 -5.04
C LEU A 193 -10.01 0.25 -4.79
N VAL A 194 -11.05 1.02 -4.45
CA VAL A 194 -12.38 0.49 -4.11
C VAL A 194 -12.95 -0.31 -5.28
N ARG A 195 -12.99 0.26 -6.49
CA ARG A 195 -13.52 -0.43 -7.68
C ARG A 195 -12.77 -1.71 -7.98
N GLY A 196 -11.44 -1.71 -7.81
CA GLY A 196 -10.63 -2.89 -8.04
C GLY A 196 -10.86 -4.00 -7.01
N VAL A 197 -11.23 -3.65 -5.77
CA VAL A 197 -11.63 -4.61 -4.74
C VAL A 197 -13.04 -5.15 -5.02
N GLU A 198 -13.98 -4.28 -5.39
CA GLU A 198 -15.36 -4.66 -5.75
C GLU A 198 -15.39 -5.60 -6.96
N ALA A 199 -14.58 -5.34 -7.99
CA ALA A 199 -14.48 -6.17 -9.19
C ALA A 199 -14.00 -7.60 -8.91
N GLN A 200 -13.32 -7.83 -7.78
CA GLN A 200 -12.85 -9.15 -7.36
C GLN A 200 -13.87 -9.91 -6.49
N SER A 201 -14.99 -9.28 -6.14
CA SER A 201 -16.09 -9.94 -5.45
C SER A 201 -17.08 -10.56 -6.45
N CYS A 202 -17.64 -11.72 -6.08
CA CYS A 202 -18.67 -12.40 -6.87
C CYS A 202 -20.11 -12.12 -6.39
N ASP A 203 -20.28 -11.51 -5.22
CA ASP A 203 -21.58 -11.41 -4.53
C ASP A 203 -22.09 -9.96 -4.39
N GLY A 204 -21.62 -9.05 -5.25
CA GLY A 204 -22.06 -7.66 -5.26
C GLY A 204 -21.67 -6.88 -3.99
N MET A 205 -20.53 -7.25 -3.40
CA MET A 205 -19.94 -6.55 -2.25
C MET A 205 -19.67 -5.08 -2.61
N ILE A 206 -20.05 -4.17 -1.72
CA ILE A 206 -19.80 -2.74 -1.84
C ILE A 206 -18.66 -2.37 -0.88
N CYS A 207 -17.58 -1.83 -1.41
CA CYS A 207 -16.41 -1.45 -0.62
C CYS A 207 -16.41 0.06 -0.39
N THR A 208 -15.97 0.48 0.79
CA THR A 208 -15.90 1.89 1.17
C THR A 208 -14.61 2.15 1.94
N VAL A 209 -14.07 3.35 1.78
CA VAL A 209 -12.95 3.87 2.57
C VAL A 209 -13.38 5.17 3.21
N LEU A 210 -13.23 5.26 4.53
CA LEU A 210 -13.39 6.48 5.30
C LEU A 210 -12.03 6.90 5.86
N VAL A 211 -11.74 8.20 5.83
CA VAL A 211 -10.48 8.78 6.30
C VAL A 211 -10.72 9.39 7.67
N PHE A 212 -9.84 9.13 8.63
CA PHE A 212 -9.95 9.68 9.97
C PHE A 212 -9.47 11.14 10.01
N ASP A 213 -10.29 12.02 10.57
CA ASP A 213 -9.94 13.40 10.91
C ASP A 213 -9.62 13.47 12.41
N GLU A 214 -8.33 13.61 12.71
CA GLU A 214 -7.83 13.60 14.09
C GLU A 214 -8.28 14.84 14.87
N ALA A 215 -8.42 16.00 14.22
CA ALA A 215 -8.82 17.23 14.89
C ALA A 215 -10.31 17.19 15.29
N ALA A 216 -11.15 16.65 14.41
CA ALA A 216 -12.59 16.54 14.64
C ALA A 216 -13.02 15.22 15.32
N GLN A 217 -12.10 14.26 15.50
CA GLN A 217 -12.39 12.91 16.02
C GLN A 217 -13.53 12.21 15.26
N CYS A 218 -13.55 12.37 13.94
CA CYS A 218 -14.61 11.84 13.08
C CYS A 218 -14.07 11.16 11.83
N LEU A 219 -14.92 10.37 11.18
CA LEU A 219 -14.64 9.71 9.91
C LEU A 219 -15.21 10.53 8.76
N ARG A 220 -14.35 10.88 7.81
CA ARG A 220 -14.68 11.60 6.59
C ARG A 220 -14.79 10.67 5.40
N HIS A 221 -15.62 11.03 4.43
CA HIS A 221 -15.73 10.29 3.18
C HIS A 221 -14.38 10.26 2.43
N GLY A 222 -13.87 9.05 2.14
CA GLY A 222 -12.68 8.85 1.31
C GLY A 222 -13.04 8.40 -0.10
N ALA A 223 -13.67 7.22 -0.22
CA ALA A 223 -14.21 6.70 -1.47
C ALA A 223 -15.31 5.66 -1.22
N ALA A 224 -16.41 5.73 -1.96
CA ALA A 224 -17.47 4.71 -1.99
C ALA A 224 -18.29 4.76 -3.30
N PRO A 225 -17.68 4.47 -4.46
CA PRO A 225 -18.30 4.60 -5.78
C PRO A 225 -19.60 3.82 -6.01
N SER A 226 -19.73 2.64 -5.40
CA SER A 226 -20.91 1.78 -5.57
C SER A 226 -21.95 1.98 -4.46
N MET A 227 -21.67 2.87 -3.50
CA MET A 227 -22.60 3.26 -2.45
C MET A 227 -23.42 4.49 -2.89
N PRO A 228 -24.72 4.58 -2.57
CA PRO A 228 -25.52 5.76 -2.88
C PRO A 228 -24.94 7.04 -2.28
N ALA A 229 -24.92 8.12 -3.07
CA ALA A 229 -24.34 9.41 -2.64
C ALA A 229 -25.02 9.99 -1.40
N GLU A 230 -26.34 9.77 -1.26
CA GLU A 230 -27.12 10.19 -0.09
C GLU A 230 -26.62 9.51 1.20
N TYR A 231 -26.34 8.20 1.15
CA TYR A 231 -25.74 7.51 2.28
C TYR A 231 -24.35 8.06 2.61
N ASN A 232 -23.52 8.26 1.58
CA ASN A 232 -22.17 8.83 1.77
C ASN A 232 -22.21 10.19 2.46
N HIS A 233 -23.17 11.06 2.12
CA HIS A 233 -23.35 12.35 2.78
C HIS A 233 -23.86 12.22 4.22
N LEU A 234 -24.75 11.27 4.50
CA LEU A 234 -25.31 11.07 5.84
C LEU A 234 -24.26 10.55 6.85
N VAL A 235 -23.29 9.77 6.37
CA VAL A 235 -22.23 9.20 7.22
C VAL A 235 -20.93 10.02 7.22
N ASP A 236 -20.83 11.07 6.41
CA ASP A 236 -19.66 11.94 6.37
C ASP A 236 -19.59 12.83 7.63
N GLY A 237 -18.50 12.71 8.39
CA GLY A 237 -18.32 13.42 9.65
C GLY A 237 -18.90 12.70 10.88
N VAL A 238 -19.23 11.41 10.77
CA VAL A 238 -19.66 10.62 11.94
C VAL A 238 -18.52 10.52 12.95
N HIS A 239 -18.81 10.79 14.23
CA HIS A 239 -17.80 10.68 15.29
C HIS A 239 -17.51 9.22 15.59
N ILE A 240 -16.26 8.91 15.98
CA ILE A 240 -15.93 7.55 16.40
C ILE A 240 -16.54 7.26 17.78
N GLY A 241 -16.97 6.02 18.01
CA GLY A 241 -17.58 5.63 19.28
C GLY A 241 -17.89 4.14 19.32
N PRO A 242 -18.23 3.58 20.50
CA PRO A 242 -18.35 2.13 20.70
C PRO A 242 -19.52 1.48 19.96
N CYS A 243 -20.54 2.24 19.55
CA CYS A 243 -21.74 1.77 18.84
C CYS A 243 -22.08 2.67 17.64
N VAL A 244 -21.06 3.07 16.86
CA VAL A 244 -21.23 3.97 15.71
C VAL A 244 -21.10 3.20 14.40
N GLY A 245 -22.01 2.23 14.20
CA GLY A 245 -21.93 1.24 13.13
C GLY A 245 -20.61 0.45 13.17
N SER A 246 -20.30 -0.28 12.10
CA SER A 246 -19.03 -1.03 12.05
C SER A 246 -17.82 -0.11 11.93
N CYS A 247 -17.87 0.94 11.09
CA CYS A 247 -16.72 1.81 10.84
C CYS A 247 -16.31 2.65 12.05
N GLY A 248 -17.26 3.38 12.67
CA GLY A 248 -16.98 4.21 13.82
C GLY A 248 -16.51 3.39 15.03
N SER A 249 -17.09 2.21 15.22
CA SER A 249 -16.71 1.28 16.28
C SER A 249 -15.33 0.65 16.05
N ALA A 250 -15.01 0.26 14.82
CA ALA A 250 -13.69 -0.29 14.47
C ALA A 250 -12.58 0.76 14.66
N ALA A 251 -12.84 2.01 14.26
CA ALA A 251 -11.93 3.13 14.48
C ALA A 251 -11.71 3.40 15.98
N TYR A 252 -12.79 3.42 16.78
CA TYR A 252 -12.74 3.66 18.22
C TYR A 252 -11.99 2.56 18.97
N LYS A 253 -12.33 1.29 18.71
CA LYS A 253 -11.76 0.13 19.39
C LYS A 253 -10.37 -0.26 18.86
N ARG A 254 -9.99 0.25 17.68
CA ARG A 254 -8.74 -0.10 16.97
C ARG A 254 -8.65 -1.59 16.64
N GLU A 255 -9.79 -2.23 16.44
CA GLU A 255 -9.90 -3.64 16.07
C GLU A 255 -10.97 -3.82 14.97
N PRO A 256 -10.92 -4.91 14.19
CA PRO A 256 -11.96 -5.19 13.20
C PRO A 256 -13.33 -5.42 13.86
N VAL A 257 -14.39 -4.88 13.24
CA VAL A 257 -15.78 -5.09 13.67
C VAL A 257 -16.57 -5.71 12.51
N PHE A 258 -17.18 -6.87 12.79
CA PHE A 258 -17.92 -7.65 11.81
C PHE A 258 -19.38 -7.77 12.24
N ALA A 259 -20.25 -7.00 11.60
CA ALA A 259 -21.70 -7.14 11.75
C ALA A 259 -22.20 -8.09 10.65
N THR A 260 -22.41 -9.37 11.01
CA THR A 260 -22.88 -10.42 10.08
C THR A 260 -24.35 -10.22 9.68
N ASP A 261 -25.14 -9.62 10.57
CA ASP A 261 -26.50 -9.16 10.34
C ASP A 261 -26.68 -7.79 11.02
N ILE A 262 -26.78 -6.73 10.21
CA ILE A 262 -26.94 -5.36 10.70
C ILE A 262 -28.22 -5.19 11.52
N ALA A 263 -29.29 -5.91 11.18
CA ALA A 263 -30.59 -5.73 11.85
C ALA A 263 -30.58 -6.14 13.32
N SER A 264 -29.64 -7.00 13.72
CA SER A 264 -29.50 -7.53 15.08
C SER A 264 -28.19 -7.14 15.78
N ASP A 265 -27.25 -6.48 15.08
CA ASP A 265 -25.93 -6.14 15.62
C ASP A 265 -25.99 -4.92 16.58
N PRO A 266 -25.47 -5.03 17.82
CA PRO A 266 -25.50 -3.94 18.79
C PRO A 266 -24.76 -2.67 18.35
N HIS A 267 -23.73 -2.75 17.50
CA HIS A 267 -23.01 -1.58 17.01
C HIS A 267 -23.87 -0.74 16.06
N TRP A 268 -24.93 -1.32 15.52
CA TRP A 268 -25.82 -0.69 14.55
C TRP A 268 -27.13 -0.21 15.16
N ALA A 269 -27.33 -0.30 16.48
CA ALA A 269 -28.60 0.01 17.15
C ALA A 269 -29.20 1.38 16.74
N ASP A 270 -28.36 2.43 16.67
CA ASP A 270 -28.79 3.78 16.27
C ASP A 270 -28.86 3.99 14.74
N TYR A 271 -28.47 3.00 13.95
CA TYR A 271 -28.28 3.07 12.49
C TYR A 271 -29.08 2.02 11.72
N VAL A 272 -29.87 1.16 12.39
CA VAL A 272 -30.63 0.07 11.74
C VAL A 272 -31.58 0.61 10.66
N GLU A 273 -32.33 1.67 10.96
CA GLU A 273 -33.29 2.26 10.01
C GLU A 273 -32.58 2.87 8.79
N LEU A 274 -31.43 3.50 9.01
CA LEU A 274 -30.58 4.03 7.95
C LEU A 274 -30.09 2.89 7.04
N ALA A 275 -29.53 1.83 7.64
CA ALA A 275 -29.06 0.67 6.90
C ALA A 275 -30.18 -0.01 6.09
N ALA A 276 -31.36 -0.15 6.68
CA ALA A 276 -32.54 -0.71 6.02
C ALA A 276 -32.99 0.14 4.82
N THR A 277 -33.00 1.47 4.96
CA THR A 277 -33.33 2.41 3.88
C THR A 277 -32.44 2.22 2.66
N PHE A 278 -31.14 1.97 2.89
CA PHE A 278 -30.17 1.73 1.84
C PHE A 278 -29.97 0.24 1.52
N GLY A 279 -30.79 -0.66 2.07
CA GLY A 279 -30.77 -2.10 1.80
C GLY A 279 -29.46 -2.79 2.18
N LEU A 280 -28.84 -2.40 3.28
CA LEU A 280 -27.59 -2.98 3.79
C LEU A 280 -27.92 -4.08 4.81
N GLY A 281 -27.40 -5.29 4.60
CA GLY A 281 -27.67 -6.46 5.44
C GLY A 281 -26.50 -6.90 6.31
N SER A 282 -25.26 -6.65 5.90
CA SER A 282 -24.07 -6.90 6.70
C SER A 282 -23.00 -5.83 6.46
N CYS A 283 -22.13 -5.61 7.44
CA CYS A 283 -21.00 -4.68 7.31
C CYS A 283 -19.78 -5.13 8.10
N CYS A 284 -18.67 -5.28 7.40
CA CYS A 284 -17.38 -5.67 7.94
C CYS A 284 -16.41 -4.51 7.81
N SER A 285 -15.92 -3.97 8.91
CA SER A 285 -14.99 -2.85 8.90
C SER A 285 -13.68 -3.18 9.61
N THR A 286 -12.57 -2.76 9.01
CA THR A 286 -11.22 -2.90 9.54
C THR A 286 -10.57 -1.53 9.66
N PRO A 287 -9.96 -1.19 10.80
CA PRO A 287 -9.21 0.05 10.94
C PRO A 287 -7.94 0.03 10.09
N VAL A 288 -7.61 1.18 9.51
CA VAL A 288 -6.41 1.40 8.71
C VAL A 288 -5.41 2.17 9.57
N PHE A 289 -4.18 1.66 9.65
CA PHE A 289 -3.10 2.30 10.39
C PHE A 289 -1.96 2.71 9.47
N SER A 290 -1.22 3.74 9.87
CA SER A 290 0.07 4.10 9.28
C SER A 290 1.14 3.08 9.66
N SER A 291 2.30 3.19 9.02
CA SER A 291 3.50 2.43 9.41
C SER A 291 3.88 2.63 10.88
N ASP A 292 3.58 3.80 11.46
CA ASP A 292 3.79 4.16 12.87
C ASP A 292 2.64 3.76 13.82
N GLY A 293 1.60 3.08 13.34
CA GLY A 293 0.46 2.65 14.16
C GLY A 293 -0.57 3.75 14.45
N ILE A 294 -0.53 4.88 13.73
CA ILE A 294 -1.52 5.95 13.85
C ILE A 294 -2.76 5.59 13.05
N LEU A 295 -3.95 5.83 13.60
CA LEU A 295 -5.22 5.61 12.89
C LEU A 295 -5.34 6.58 11.70
N LEU A 296 -5.47 6.01 10.50
CA LEU A 296 -5.63 6.74 9.25
C LEU A 296 -7.09 6.77 8.77
N GLY A 297 -7.89 5.78 9.15
CA GLY A 297 -9.26 5.62 8.65
C GLY A 297 -9.78 4.20 8.84
N THR A 298 -10.77 3.83 8.04
CA THR A 298 -11.36 2.48 8.03
C THR A 298 -11.68 2.06 6.60
N VAL A 299 -11.48 0.77 6.30
CA VAL A 299 -12.07 0.13 5.12
C VAL A 299 -13.27 -0.68 5.57
N ALA A 300 -14.37 -0.62 4.83
CA ALA A 300 -15.54 -1.45 5.10
C ALA A 300 -16.11 -2.10 3.85
N MET A 301 -16.63 -3.31 4.02
CA MET A 301 -17.33 -4.10 3.02
C MET A 301 -18.77 -4.32 3.46
N TYR A 302 -19.70 -4.02 2.56
CA TYR A 302 -21.12 -4.18 2.77
C TYR A 302 -21.70 -5.23 1.83
N TYR A 303 -22.69 -5.97 2.33
CA TYR A 303 -23.54 -6.83 1.52
C TYR A 303 -25.00 -6.46 1.73
N ARG A 304 -25.83 -6.72 0.71
CA ARG A 304 -27.28 -6.48 0.73
C ARG A 304 -28.06 -7.48 1.60
N ARG A 305 -27.42 -8.59 1.96
CA ARG A 305 -27.97 -9.69 2.76
C ARG A 305 -27.09 -9.94 3.99
N PRO A 306 -27.62 -10.57 5.05
CA PRO A 306 -26.76 -11.15 6.09
C PRO A 306 -25.70 -12.03 5.46
N HIS A 307 -24.45 -11.82 5.84
CA HIS A 307 -23.30 -12.47 5.21
C HIS A 307 -22.15 -12.58 6.19
N GLU A 308 -21.66 -13.80 6.39
CA GLU A 308 -20.41 -14.04 7.11
C GLU A 308 -19.23 -13.92 6.13
N PRO A 309 -18.16 -13.18 6.49
CA PRO A 309 -16.98 -13.06 5.64
C PRO A 309 -16.41 -14.43 5.28
N SER A 310 -16.30 -14.68 3.98
CA SER A 310 -15.58 -15.84 3.46
C SER A 310 -14.06 -15.66 3.63
N ALA A 311 -13.29 -16.72 3.34
CA ALA A 311 -11.82 -16.60 3.30
C ALA A 311 -11.35 -15.59 2.25
N HIS A 312 -12.07 -15.49 1.13
CA HIS A 312 -11.80 -14.54 0.05
C HIS A 312 -12.12 -13.11 0.48
N ASP A 313 -13.26 -12.88 1.16
CA ASP A 313 -13.61 -11.55 1.67
C ASP A 313 -12.57 -11.04 2.67
N ARG A 314 -12.07 -11.94 3.54
CA ARG A 314 -10.97 -11.64 4.46
C ARG A 314 -9.67 -11.30 3.74
N GLU A 315 -9.40 -11.89 2.59
CA GLU A 315 -8.22 -11.57 1.79
C GLU A 315 -8.36 -10.20 1.12
N LEU A 316 -9.52 -9.94 0.52
CA LEU A 316 -9.83 -8.66 -0.12
C LEU A 316 -9.77 -7.49 0.87
N ILE A 317 -10.33 -7.64 2.08
CA ILE A 317 -10.32 -6.55 3.06
C ILE A 317 -8.92 -6.28 3.61
N ARG A 318 -8.08 -7.32 3.76
CA ARG A 318 -6.66 -7.15 4.14
C ARG A 318 -5.89 -6.38 3.07
N MET A 319 -6.03 -6.79 1.81
CA MET A 319 -5.39 -6.09 0.68
C MET A 319 -5.86 -4.63 0.60
N ALA A 320 -7.17 -4.39 0.70
CA ALA A 320 -7.75 -3.06 0.67
C ALA A 320 -7.26 -2.18 1.83
N THR A 321 -7.21 -2.73 3.05
CA THR A 321 -6.72 -2.04 4.25
C THR A 321 -5.25 -1.66 4.09
N HIS A 322 -4.42 -2.58 3.59
CA HIS A 322 -3.00 -2.33 3.36
C HIS A 322 -2.77 -1.21 2.34
N LEU A 323 -3.42 -1.29 1.18
CA LEU A 323 -3.28 -0.27 0.13
C LEU A 323 -3.87 1.07 0.56
N ALA A 324 -5.01 1.09 1.25
CA ALA A 324 -5.59 2.31 1.81
C ALA A 324 -4.62 2.99 2.78
N GLY A 325 -3.91 2.23 3.62
CA GLY A 325 -2.89 2.76 4.52
C GLY A 325 -1.80 3.52 3.78
N ILE A 326 -1.20 2.89 2.76
CA ILE A 326 -0.17 3.50 1.92
C ILE A 326 -0.68 4.78 1.24
N VAL A 327 -1.89 4.72 0.68
CA VAL A 327 -2.51 5.83 -0.05
C VAL A 327 -2.76 7.03 0.87
N ILE A 328 -3.38 6.80 2.03
CA ILE A 328 -3.72 7.86 2.98
C ILE A 328 -2.46 8.44 3.65
N GLU A 329 -1.51 7.59 4.04
CA GLU A 329 -0.25 7.99 4.66
C GLU A 329 0.55 8.90 3.73
N ARG A 330 0.66 8.51 2.45
CA ARG A 330 1.33 9.35 1.45
C ARG A 330 0.61 10.68 1.24
N ALA A 331 -0.72 10.69 1.14
CA ALA A 331 -1.47 11.93 0.95
C ALA A 331 -1.26 12.89 2.13
N ARG A 332 -1.26 12.37 3.37
CA ARG A 332 -0.93 13.16 4.57
C ARG A 332 0.50 13.70 4.52
N ALA A 333 1.48 12.87 4.14
CA ALA A 333 2.88 13.30 4.04
C ALA A 333 3.08 14.41 2.98
N VAL A 334 2.40 14.29 1.82
CA VAL A 334 2.43 15.33 0.77
C VAL A 334 1.83 16.64 1.26
N GLU A 335 0.69 16.58 1.96
CA GLU A 335 0.05 17.78 2.50
C GLU A 335 0.88 18.43 3.61
N GLN A 336 1.46 17.63 4.51
CA GLN A 336 2.37 18.13 5.54
C GLN A 336 3.59 18.82 4.92
N LEU A 337 4.19 18.23 3.89
CA LEU A 337 5.32 18.83 3.18
C LEU A 337 4.92 20.15 2.50
N ARG A 338 3.72 20.20 1.91
CA ARG A 338 3.17 21.41 1.30
C ARG A 338 3.00 22.54 2.31
N VAL A 339 2.39 22.26 3.46
CA VAL A 339 2.20 23.22 4.55
C VAL A 339 3.53 23.68 5.13
N ALA A 340 4.45 22.74 5.40
CA ALA A 340 5.77 23.05 5.93
C ALA A 340 6.59 23.93 4.96
N LYS A 341 6.51 23.67 3.65
CA LYS A 341 7.17 24.47 2.62
C LYS A 341 6.68 25.92 2.63
N VAL A 342 5.36 26.14 2.65
CA VAL A 342 4.79 27.50 2.69
C VAL A 342 5.22 28.23 3.97
N ALA A 343 5.18 27.56 5.12
CA ALA A 343 5.63 28.16 6.38
C ALA A 343 7.13 28.49 6.37
N ALA A 344 7.96 27.66 5.74
CA ALA A 344 9.39 27.91 5.60
C ALA A 344 9.68 29.10 4.66
N GLU A 345 8.95 29.23 3.55
CA GLU A 345 9.06 30.37 2.63
C GLU A 345 8.68 31.68 3.32
N GLN A 346 7.62 31.68 4.13
CA GLN A 346 7.22 32.86 4.92
C GLN A 346 8.29 33.26 5.95
N ARG A 347 8.82 32.29 6.72
CA ARG A 347 9.89 32.55 7.68
C ARG A 347 11.17 33.07 7.02
N ALA A 348 11.50 32.57 5.82
CA ALA A 348 12.67 33.06 5.07
C ALA A 348 12.51 34.53 4.67
N GLN A 349 11.30 34.95 4.26
CA GLN A 349 11.00 36.35 3.94
C GLN A 349 11.11 37.25 5.18
N GLU A 350 10.56 36.83 6.33
CA GLU A 350 10.66 37.57 7.59
C GLU A 350 12.11 37.76 8.03
N ILE A 351 12.96 36.72 7.89
CA ILE A 351 14.38 36.80 8.21
C ILE A 351 15.08 37.80 7.29
N GLU A 352 14.83 37.77 5.98
CA GLU A 352 15.44 38.72 5.05
C GLU A 352 15.06 40.17 5.33
N GLU A 353 13.79 40.45 5.65
CA GLU A 353 13.33 41.78 6.03
C GLU A 353 14.02 42.24 7.32
N ARG A 354 14.07 41.36 8.33
CA ARG A 354 14.72 41.67 9.60
C ARG A 354 16.21 41.94 9.45
N ASP A 355 16.91 41.17 8.60
CA ASP A 355 18.32 41.38 8.30
C ASP A 355 18.58 42.69 7.55
N ARG A 356 17.63 43.15 6.70
CA ARG A 356 17.71 44.47 6.08
C ARG A 356 17.52 45.58 7.10
N GLU A 357 16.53 45.47 7.98
CA GLU A 357 16.31 46.43 9.06
C GLU A 357 17.52 46.57 9.99
N ILE A 358 18.10 45.43 10.40
CA ILE A 358 19.29 45.41 11.26
C ILE A 358 20.47 46.07 10.54
N ARG A 359 20.70 45.75 9.26
CA ARG A 359 21.77 46.38 8.47
C ARG A 359 21.58 47.89 8.37
N GLN A 360 20.37 48.36 8.05
CA GLN A 360 20.07 49.78 7.96
C GLN A 360 20.27 50.49 9.31
N LYS A 361 19.83 49.88 10.42
CA LYS A 361 20.05 50.44 11.77
C LYS A 361 21.53 50.46 12.15
N ASN A 362 22.30 49.44 11.78
CA ASN A 362 23.74 49.41 12.02
C ASN A 362 24.45 50.52 11.23
N GLU A 363 24.14 50.69 9.94
CA GLU A 363 24.69 51.77 9.11
C GLU A 363 24.33 53.17 9.64
N GLN A 364 23.09 53.34 10.11
CA GLN A 364 22.66 54.57 10.77
C GLN A 364 23.44 54.81 12.07
N MET A 365 23.56 53.80 12.94
CA MET A 365 24.29 53.89 14.19
C MET A 365 25.77 54.23 13.95
N GLU A 366 26.41 53.61 12.96
CA GLU A 366 27.79 53.92 12.57
C GLU A 366 27.93 55.37 12.10
N THR A 367 26.95 55.88 11.35
CA THR A 367 26.93 57.28 10.90
C THR A 367 26.77 58.24 12.08
N ASP A 368 25.85 57.95 13.01
CA ASP A 368 25.61 58.77 14.20
C ASP A 368 26.83 58.80 15.11
N LEU A 369 27.48 57.65 15.32
CA LEU A 369 28.74 57.55 16.07
C LEU A 369 29.82 58.40 15.41
N ARG A 370 29.99 58.34 14.08
CA ARG A 370 30.98 59.15 13.36
C ARG A 370 30.74 60.64 13.52
N MET A 371 29.50 61.09 13.33
CA MET A 371 29.14 62.52 13.48
C MET A 371 29.44 63.03 14.89
N ALA A 372 29.13 62.22 15.90
CA ALA A 372 29.35 62.63 17.27
C ALA A 372 30.85 62.63 17.64
N THR A 373 31.68 61.76 17.05
CA THR A 373 33.15 61.87 17.12
C THR A 373 33.67 63.16 16.48
N GLU A 374 33.18 63.53 15.31
CA GLU A 374 33.55 64.78 14.62
C GLU A 374 33.18 66.02 15.46
N LEU A 375 31.98 66.05 16.04
CA LEU A 375 31.54 67.11 16.95
C LEU A 375 32.44 67.19 18.19
N GLN A 376 32.77 66.06 18.80
CA GLN A 376 33.66 66.01 19.96
C GLN A 376 35.05 66.57 19.62
N GLN A 377 35.60 66.22 18.46
CA GLN A 377 36.89 66.77 18.00
C GLN A 377 36.81 68.26 17.72
N ALA A 378 35.71 68.77 17.15
CA ALA A 378 35.53 70.20 16.87
C ALA A 378 35.44 71.05 18.15
N LEU A 379 34.99 70.47 19.27
CA LEU A 379 34.96 71.13 20.58
C LEU A 379 36.33 71.16 21.29
N MET A 380 37.34 70.44 20.80
CA MET A 380 38.70 70.51 21.34
C MET A 380 39.36 71.86 20.98
N PRO A 381 40.17 72.45 21.87
CA PRO A 381 40.90 73.68 21.57
C PRO A 381 41.84 73.50 20.37
N SER A 382 41.57 74.20 19.27
CA SER A 382 42.41 74.20 18.06
C SER A 382 43.59 75.17 18.16
N THR A 383 43.49 76.15 19.07
CA THR A 383 44.55 77.09 19.41
C THR A 383 44.63 77.26 20.92
N TYR A 384 45.84 77.54 21.41
CA TYR A 384 46.09 77.79 22.82
C TYR A 384 46.42 79.26 23.06
N PRO A 385 46.06 79.81 24.23
CA PRO A 385 46.43 81.17 24.58
C PRO A 385 47.96 81.34 24.64
N THR A 386 48.45 82.50 24.22
CA THR A 386 49.85 82.93 24.35
C THR A 386 50.08 83.69 25.65
N PHE A 387 51.29 83.55 26.18
CA PHE A 387 51.71 84.14 27.46
C PHE A 387 53.07 84.83 27.29
N PRO A 388 53.16 86.18 27.37
CA PRO A 388 52.07 87.18 27.52
C PRO A 388 51.25 87.40 26.23
N VAL A 389 50.18 88.22 26.30
CA VAL A 389 49.17 88.41 25.22
C VAL A 389 49.79 88.66 23.84
N ASP A 390 50.85 89.47 23.82
CA ASP A 390 51.44 90.01 22.61
C ASP A 390 52.65 89.20 22.12
N ALA A 391 52.95 88.07 22.76
CA ALA A 391 54.02 87.17 22.33
C ALA A 391 53.63 86.47 21.03
N GLY A 392 54.51 86.53 20.02
CA GLY A 392 54.37 85.70 18.82
C GLY A 392 54.39 84.21 19.18
N ALA A 393 53.82 83.35 18.32
CA ALA A 393 53.70 81.91 18.60
C ALA A 393 55.03 81.22 18.96
N GLY A 394 56.17 81.78 18.56
CA GLY A 394 57.52 81.32 18.91
C GLY A 394 58.02 81.76 20.30
N ASP A 395 57.51 82.84 20.85
CA ASP A 395 58.05 83.53 22.05
C ASP A 395 57.16 83.39 23.30
N THR A 396 56.05 82.64 23.21
CA THR A 396 55.21 82.33 24.38
C THR A 396 55.98 81.52 25.42
N ARG A 397 55.84 81.89 26.69
CA ARG A 397 56.51 81.25 27.83
C ARG A 397 55.91 79.88 28.19
N LEU A 398 54.60 79.73 27.99
CA LEU A 398 53.88 78.47 28.17
C LEU A 398 53.38 77.96 26.83
N ARG A 399 53.62 76.68 26.55
CA ARG A 399 53.12 75.97 25.37
C ARG A 399 52.33 74.75 25.81
N PHE A 400 51.17 74.57 25.20
CA PHE A 400 50.31 73.43 25.45
C PHE A 400 50.23 72.57 24.18
N CYS A 401 50.10 71.27 24.36
CA CYS A 401 49.83 70.31 23.30
C CYS A 401 48.84 69.27 23.82
N HIS A 402 47.99 68.75 22.94
CA HIS A 402 47.09 67.66 23.28
C HIS A 402 47.13 66.60 22.18
N ARG A 403 46.72 65.39 22.55
CA ARG A 403 46.52 64.28 21.62
C ARG A 403 45.22 63.57 22.00
N TYR A 404 44.29 63.49 21.07
CA TYR A 404 43.06 62.73 21.23
C TYR A 404 43.32 61.24 20.94
N LEU A 405 42.96 60.37 21.87
CA LEU A 405 43.11 58.91 21.78
C LEU A 405 41.81 58.24 22.24
N PRO A 406 40.88 57.94 21.33
CA PRO A 406 39.61 57.35 21.73
C PRO A 406 39.78 55.86 22.05
N ALA A 407 39.07 55.37 23.07
CA ALA A 407 39.08 53.95 23.46
C ALA A 407 38.22 53.06 22.53
N THR A 408 37.20 53.66 21.91
CA THR A 408 36.30 53.07 20.88
C THR A 408 36.07 54.10 19.76
N LEU A 409 35.07 53.94 18.88
CA LEU A 409 34.74 54.95 17.85
C LEU A 409 34.37 56.32 18.44
N MET A 410 33.84 56.33 19.67
CA MET A 410 33.48 57.52 20.45
C MET A 410 34.01 57.41 21.88
N GLY A 411 34.33 58.55 22.51
CA GLY A 411 34.74 58.63 23.92
C GLY A 411 35.89 59.61 24.18
N GLY A 412 36.00 60.12 25.41
CA GLY A 412 37.11 60.95 25.89
C GLY A 412 36.67 62.20 26.66
N ASP A 413 37.57 62.71 27.50
CA ASP A 413 37.35 63.91 28.31
C ASP A 413 37.50 65.18 27.46
N PHE A 414 36.66 66.20 27.70
CA PHE A 414 36.89 67.53 27.16
C PHE A 414 37.87 68.28 28.05
N PHE A 415 38.66 69.18 27.48
CA PHE A 415 39.42 70.13 28.28
C PHE A 415 39.47 71.50 27.62
N HIS A 416 39.61 72.54 28.43
CA HIS A 416 39.74 73.92 28.00
C HIS A 416 40.86 74.60 28.78
N ILE A 417 41.67 75.40 28.08
CA ILE A 417 42.77 76.14 28.68
C ILE A 417 42.45 77.62 28.58
N ALA A 418 42.18 78.25 29.73
CA ALA A 418 41.91 79.67 29.83
C ALA A 418 43.08 80.39 30.51
N ARG A 419 43.37 81.61 30.07
CA ARG A 419 44.35 82.47 30.73
C ARG A 419 43.70 83.19 31.91
N LEU A 420 44.35 83.18 33.07
CA LEU A 420 43.92 83.97 34.24
C LEU A 420 44.71 85.28 34.38
N ASN A 421 46.03 85.26 34.14
CA ASN A 421 46.92 86.44 34.13
C ASN A 421 48.18 86.17 33.26
N GLU A 422 49.20 87.05 33.31
CA GLU A 422 50.39 86.97 32.43
C GLU A 422 51.23 85.68 32.57
N ASP A 423 51.21 85.04 33.74
CA ASP A 423 52.02 83.84 34.02
C ASP A 423 51.18 82.64 34.54
N THR A 424 49.84 82.75 34.60
CA THR A 424 48.95 81.70 35.14
C THR A 424 47.88 81.27 34.15
N ALA A 425 47.82 79.96 33.89
CA ALA A 425 46.77 79.32 33.10
C ALA A 425 45.85 78.47 34.00
N ALA A 426 44.56 78.45 33.69
CA ALA A 426 43.59 77.50 34.22
C ALA A 426 43.33 76.40 33.19
N ILE A 427 43.41 75.15 33.61
CA ILE A 427 43.04 74.00 32.81
C ILE A 427 41.76 73.43 33.43
N CYS A 428 40.66 73.47 32.68
CA CYS A 428 39.43 72.78 33.03
C CYS A 428 39.40 71.46 32.27
N ILE A 429 39.19 70.34 32.95
CA ILE A 429 38.97 69.03 32.32
C ILE A 429 37.58 68.57 32.75
N CYS A 430 36.75 68.26 31.77
CA CYS A 430 35.40 67.75 31.96
C CYS A 430 35.37 66.30 31.46
N ASP A 431 35.24 65.37 32.40
CA ASP A 431 35.01 63.97 32.10
C ASP A 431 33.60 63.79 31.50
N VAL A 432 33.56 63.23 30.30
CA VAL A 432 32.31 62.82 29.67
C VAL A 432 32.07 61.38 30.08
N MET A 433 31.60 61.20 31.31
CA MET A 433 31.20 59.88 31.81
C MET A 433 30.07 59.32 30.95
N GLY A 434 30.43 58.53 29.95
CA GLY A 434 29.53 57.58 29.32
C GLY A 434 29.22 56.46 30.31
N HIS A 435 28.23 56.66 31.18
CA HIS A 435 27.47 55.51 31.67
C HIS A 435 26.81 54.95 30.42
N GLY A 436 27.38 53.87 29.90
CA GLY A 436 27.13 53.35 28.57
C GLY A 436 25.67 53.44 28.19
N VAL A 437 25.43 53.83 26.94
CA VAL A 437 24.17 53.57 26.25
C VAL A 437 23.83 52.10 26.54
N ARG A 438 22.84 51.90 27.42
CA ARG A 438 22.38 50.58 27.84
C ARG A 438 21.36 50.08 26.84
#